data_AF-A0A3S3CX63-F1
#
_entry.id   AF-A0A3S3CX63-F1
#
_cell.length_a   1.000
_cell.length_b   1.000
_cell.length_c   1.000
_cell.angle_alpha   90.00
_cell.angle_beta   90.00
_cell.angle_gamma   90.00
#
_symmetry.space_group_name_H-M   'P 1'
#
loop_
_entity.id
_entity.type
_entity.pdbx_description
1 polymer ?
#
loop_
_entity_poly.entity_id
_entity_poly.type
_entity_poly.pdbx_seq_one_letter_code
_entity_poly.pdbx_strand_id
1 'polypeptide(L)'
;MCQPSPYVNLISQDNDWHSLRLGLAGQTQLTARLSLSGDVAFLFTRLDGKDQHHMRPKIKLIPEDGDGHGVQLEAVLNYKVTDLFNIGVGARYWAVANNGTAHFEEAMGGRGSPQADDWKAKRYGVFVQASIKFN
;
A
#
# COMPACT_ATOMS: atom_id res chain seq x y z
N MET A 1 -11.39 -3.14 -42.40
CA MET A 1 -11.63 -2.14 -41.34
C MET A 1 -11.42 -2.83 -40.00
N CYS A 2 -10.40 -2.45 -39.23
CA CYS A 2 -10.27 -2.88 -37.83
C CYS A 2 -11.11 -1.92 -36.98
N GLN A 3 -12.25 -2.37 -36.47
CA GLN A 3 -12.95 -1.63 -35.40
C GLN A 3 -12.17 -1.85 -34.10
N PRO A 4 -11.84 -0.81 -33.33
CA PRO A 4 -11.32 -0.99 -31.98
C PRO A 4 -12.38 -1.72 -31.16
N SER A 5 -12.00 -2.82 -30.51
CA SER A 5 -12.85 -3.49 -29.53
C SER A 5 -13.20 -2.49 -28.43
N PRO A 6 -14.47 -2.32 -28.04
CA PRO A 6 -14.79 -1.53 -26.87
C PRO A 6 -14.08 -2.16 -25.67
N TYR A 7 -13.30 -1.37 -24.94
CA TYR A 7 -12.70 -1.80 -23.68
C TYR A 7 -13.85 -1.95 -22.68
N VAL A 8 -14.13 -3.19 -22.27
CA VAL A 8 -15.14 -3.50 -21.27
C VAL A 8 -14.43 -3.85 -19.97
N ASN A 9 -14.84 -3.22 -18.86
CA ASN A 9 -14.34 -3.58 -17.54
C ASN A 9 -14.85 -4.99 -17.18
N LEU A 10 -13.94 -5.95 -17.02
CA LEU A 10 -14.27 -7.35 -16.72
C LEU A 10 -14.31 -7.60 -15.21
N ILE A 11 -13.28 -7.12 -14.51
CA ILE A 11 -13.07 -7.30 -13.07
C ILE A 11 -12.50 -6.00 -12.50
N SER A 12 -13.02 -5.55 -11.37
CA SER A 12 -12.40 -4.50 -10.55
C SER A 12 -12.07 -5.04 -9.17
N GLN A 13 -10.92 -4.61 -8.65
CA GLN A 13 -10.45 -4.93 -7.31
C GLN A 13 -10.20 -3.65 -6.53
N ASP A 14 -10.71 -3.57 -5.30
CA ASP A 14 -10.43 -2.48 -4.37
C ASP A 14 -10.03 -3.06 -3.01
N ASN A 15 -8.83 -2.73 -2.53
CA ASN A 15 -8.23 -3.30 -1.33
C ASN A 15 -7.67 -2.21 -0.43
N ASP A 16 -8.14 -2.19 0.81
CA ASP A 16 -7.69 -1.30 1.87
C ASP A 16 -6.87 -2.10 2.90
N TRP A 17 -5.66 -1.64 3.18
CA TRP A 17 -4.83 -2.17 4.27
C TRP A 17 -4.82 -1.21 5.45
N HIS A 18 -5.30 -1.68 6.60
CA HIS A 18 -5.22 -0.99 7.88
C HIS A 18 -4.06 -1.59 8.69
N SER A 19 -3.03 -0.79 8.97
CA SER A 19 -1.82 -1.30 9.61
C SER A 19 -1.42 -0.56 10.89
N LEU A 20 -1.07 -1.33 11.93
CA LEU A 20 -0.25 -0.86 13.04
C LEU A 20 1.23 -0.97 12.66
N ARG A 21 2.01 0.09 12.92
CA ARG A 21 3.45 0.15 12.59
C ARG A 21 4.28 0.22 13.85
N LEU A 22 5.26 -0.68 13.99
CA LEU A 22 6.27 -0.63 15.04
C LEU A 22 7.66 -0.66 14.42
N GLY A 23 8.50 0.33 14.74
CA GLY A 23 9.75 0.50 14.03
C GLY A 23 10.74 1.43 14.71
N LEU A 24 11.87 1.62 14.02
CA LEU A 24 12.94 2.52 14.40
C LEU A 24 13.06 3.62 13.36
N ALA A 25 13.20 4.86 13.81
CA ALA A 25 13.52 6.01 12.98
C ALA A 25 14.82 6.63 13.48
N GLY A 26 15.66 7.09 12.56
CA GLY A 26 16.95 7.67 12.88
C GLY A 26 17.37 8.73 11.88
N GLN A 27 18.24 9.62 12.33
CA GLN A 27 18.90 10.61 11.49
C GLN A 27 20.36 10.74 11.90
N THR A 28 21.23 10.91 10.91
CA THR A 28 22.64 11.25 11.12
C THR A 28 23.06 12.42 10.23
N GLN A 29 23.93 13.28 10.75
CA GLN A 29 24.57 14.32 9.96
C GLN A 29 25.74 13.73 9.20
N LEU A 30 25.74 13.88 7.87
CA LEU A 30 26.85 13.50 7.01
C LEU A 30 27.86 14.65 6.88
N THR A 31 27.35 15.89 6.80
CA THR A 31 28.13 17.13 6.79
C THR A 31 27.38 18.24 7.53
N ALA A 32 27.92 19.47 7.51
CA ALA A 32 27.24 20.66 8.03
C ALA A 32 25.91 20.99 7.29
N ARG A 33 25.73 20.50 6.06
CA ARG A 33 24.53 20.75 5.24
C ARG A 33 23.81 19.49 4.78
N LEU A 34 24.40 18.31 4.93
CA LEU A 34 23.80 17.05 4.51
C LEU A 34 23.45 16.19 5.71
N SER A 35 22.26 15.62 5.70
CA SER A 35 21.84 14.60 6.66
C SER A 35 21.16 13.44 5.95
N LEU A 36 21.28 12.25 6.55
CA LEU A 36 20.57 11.06 6.12
C LEU A 36 19.57 10.71 7.21
N SER A 37 18.29 10.62 6.85
CA SER A 37 17.23 10.12 7.72
C SER A 37 16.64 8.84 7.14
N GLY A 38 16.11 7.98 8.00
CA GLY A 38 15.35 6.82 7.55
C GLY A 38 14.54 6.18 8.66
N ASP A 39 13.55 5.40 8.27
CA ASP A 39 12.76 4.54 9.15
C ASP A 39 12.60 3.14 8.58
N VAL A 40 12.55 2.17 9.49
CA VAL A 40 12.18 0.78 9.21
C VAL A 40 11.11 0.37 10.21
N ALA A 41 10.02 -0.20 9.71
CA ALA A 41 8.91 -0.65 10.54
C ALA A 41 8.42 -2.03 10.11
N PHE A 42 8.10 -2.86 11.10
CA PHE A 42 7.27 -4.04 10.92
C PHE A 42 5.79 -3.64 11.00
N LEU A 43 4.96 -4.30 10.21
CA LEU A 43 3.54 -4.00 10.07
C LEU A 43 2.71 -5.19 10.57
N PHE A 44 1.69 -4.89 11.36
CA PHE A 44 0.57 -5.80 11.63
C PHE A 44 -0.62 -5.24 10.88
N THR A 45 -1.21 -6.01 9.97
CA THR A 45 -2.16 -5.46 9.02
C THR A 45 -3.41 -6.32 8.89
N ARG A 46 -4.55 -5.65 8.78
CA ARG A 46 -5.83 -6.20 8.34
C ARG A 46 -6.11 -5.66 6.93
N LEU A 47 -6.62 -6.50 6.05
CA LEU A 47 -7.10 -6.16 4.72
C LEU A 47 -8.63 -6.23 4.72
N ASP A 48 -9.24 -5.23 4.10
CA ASP A 48 -10.63 -5.21 3.67
C ASP A 48 -10.64 -5.04 2.14
N GLY A 49 -11.19 -6.03 1.43
CA GLY A 49 -11.14 -6.14 -0.03
C GLY A 49 -12.52 -6.29 -0.67
N LYS A 50 -12.60 -5.94 -1.94
CA LYS A 50 -13.81 -6.02 -2.77
C LYS A 50 -13.45 -6.41 -4.20
N ASP A 51 -13.91 -7.57 -4.63
CA ASP A 51 -13.86 -8.03 -6.02
C ASP A 51 -15.24 -7.90 -6.69
N GLN A 52 -15.28 -7.26 -7.87
CA GLN A 52 -16.45 -7.24 -8.72
C GLN A 52 -16.20 -7.82 -10.11
N HIS A 53 -16.90 -8.91 -10.42
CA HIS A 53 -16.94 -9.53 -11.74
C HIS A 53 -18.07 -8.98 -12.63
N HIS A 54 -17.83 -7.87 -13.32
CA HIS A 54 -18.84 -7.12 -14.09
C HIS A 54 -19.58 -7.93 -15.17
N MET A 55 -18.94 -8.94 -15.77
CA MET A 55 -19.57 -9.80 -16.79
C MET A 55 -20.24 -11.05 -16.23
N ARG A 56 -20.27 -11.23 -14.90
CA ARG A 56 -20.91 -12.37 -14.24
C ARG A 56 -22.03 -11.86 -13.31
N PRO A 57 -23.20 -11.49 -13.85
CA PRO A 57 -24.28 -10.84 -13.08
C PRO A 57 -24.89 -11.70 -11.96
N LYS A 58 -24.57 -13.01 -11.95
CA LYS A 58 -24.97 -13.93 -10.86
C LYS A 58 -24.06 -13.84 -9.64
N ILE A 59 -22.88 -13.24 -9.79
CA ILE A 59 -21.91 -12.96 -8.74
C ILE A 59 -22.06 -11.48 -8.38
N LYS A 60 -22.52 -11.18 -7.16
CA LYS A 60 -22.50 -9.81 -6.63
C LYS A 60 -21.07 -9.43 -6.24
N LEU A 61 -20.89 -8.23 -5.70
CA LEU A 61 -19.63 -7.84 -5.06
C LEU A 61 -19.21 -8.91 -4.06
N ILE A 62 -17.96 -9.37 -4.14
CA ILE A 62 -17.37 -10.35 -3.23
C ILE A 62 -16.59 -9.58 -2.17
N PRO A 63 -17.03 -9.58 -0.90
CA PRO A 63 -16.21 -9.08 0.19
C PRO A 63 -15.02 -10.01 0.40
N GLU A 64 -13.86 -9.44 0.66
CA GLU A 64 -12.63 -10.15 0.96
C GLU A 64 -12.02 -9.57 2.23
N ASP A 65 -11.37 -10.43 3.02
CA ASP A 65 -10.65 -9.99 4.19
C ASP A 65 -9.31 -10.72 4.34
N GLY A 66 -8.46 -10.24 5.24
CA GLY A 66 -7.30 -11.03 5.65
C GLY A 66 -6.42 -10.36 6.68
N ASP A 67 -5.75 -11.18 7.50
CA ASP A 67 -4.78 -10.72 8.48
C ASP A 67 -3.37 -11.08 8.05
N GLY A 68 -2.42 -10.24 8.44
CA GLY A 68 -1.04 -10.55 8.16
C GLY A 68 -0.07 -9.48 8.57
N HIS A 69 1.05 -9.49 7.87
CA HIS A 69 2.23 -8.77 8.27
C HIS A 69 2.93 -8.13 7.08
N GLY A 70 3.79 -7.17 7.39
CA GLY A 70 4.54 -6.48 6.36
C GLY A 70 5.75 -5.74 6.89
N VAL A 71 6.37 -5.02 5.98
CA VAL A 71 7.53 -4.19 6.23
C VAL A 71 7.36 -2.87 5.49
N GLN A 72 7.78 -1.78 6.13
CA GLN A 72 7.98 -0.49 5.50
C GLN A 72 9.41 -0.02 5.75
N LEU A 73 10.02 0.54 4.71
CA LEU A 73 11.35 1.14 4.72
C LEU A 73 11.28 2.49 4.03
N GLU A 74 11.94 3.49 4.59
CA GLU A 74 12.17 4.78 3.95
C GLU A 74 13.55 5.32 4.28
N ALA A 75 14.17 5.96 3.30
CA ALA A 75 15.41 6.69 3.47
C ALA A 75 15.35 8.01 2.68
N VAL A 76 15.88 9.08 3.27
CA VAL A 76 15.90 10.42 2.68
C VAL A 76 17.27 11.07 2.88
N LEU A 77 17.87 11.50 1.77
CA LEU A 77 19.04 12.38 1.80
C LEU A 77 18.54 13.83 1.81
N ASN A 78 18.84 14.56 2.88
CA ASN A 78 18.41 15.94 3.06
C ASN A 78 19.56 16.92 2.85
N TYR A 79 19.25 18.05 2.24
CA TYR A 79 20.13 19.20 2.08
C TYR A 79 19.54 20.42 2.78
N LYS A 80 20.32 20.98 3.71
CA LYS A 80 20.02 22.22 4.42
C LYS A 80 20.28 23.41 3.51
N VAL A 81 19.21 23.99 2.97
CA VAL A 81 19.25 25.18 2.11
C VAL A 81 19.49 26.42 2.97
N THR A 82 18.77 26.54 4.08
CA THR A 82 18.97 27.55 5.14
C THR A 82 18.81 26.88 6.51
N ASP A 83 19.09 27.57 7.61
CA ASP A 83 18.91 26.99 8.96
C ASP A 83 17.45 26.66 9.30
N LEU A 84 16.49 27.17 8.53
CA LEU A 84 15.06 26.90 8.70
C LEU A 84 14.45 26.06 7.57
N PHE A 85 15.13 25.92 6.44
CA PHE A 85 14.58 25.30 5.23
C PHE A 85 15.47 24.16 4.71
N ASN A 86 14.87 22.99 4.52
CA ASN A 86 15.53 21.80 3.99
C ASN A 86 14.77 21.27 2.78
N ILE A 87 15.50 20.67 1.85
CA ILE A 87 14.96 19.85 0.77
C ILE A 87 15.52 18.45 0.88
N GLY A 88 14.79 17.44 0.40
CA GLY A 88 15.24 16.06 0.45
C GLY A 88 14.80 15.26 -0.75
N VAL A 89 15.60 14.25 -1.10
CA VAL A 89 15.25 13.21 -2.07
C VAL A 89 15.21 11.89 -1.32
N GLY A 90 14.11 11.17 -1.45
CA GLY A 90 13.85 9.95 -0.69
C GLY A 90 13.38 8.79 -1.55
N ALA A 91 13.50 7.61 -0.97
CA ALA A 91 12.95 6.38 -1.50
C ALA A 91 12.18 5.66 -0.38
N ARG A 92 11.04 5.07 -0.75
CA ARG A 92 10.17 4.28 0.13
C ARG A 92 9.91 2.92 -0.49
N TYR A 93 9.88 1.90 0.36
CA TYR A 93 9.41 0.57 0.05
C TYR A 93 8.37 0.13 1.08
N TRP A 94 7.32 -0.53 0.61
CA TRP A 94 6.25 -1.11 1.40
C TRP A 94 5.92 -2.49 0.84
N ALA A 95 5.82 -3.49 1.72
CA ALA A 95 5.34 -4.81 1.36
C ALA A 95 4.45 -5.38 2.45
N VAL A 96 3.36 -6.03 2.03
CA VAL A 96 2.38 -6.69 2.91
C VAL A 96 2.02 -8.05 2.33
N ALA A 97 1.74 -8.99 3.22
CA ALA A 97 1.17 -10.28 2.91
C ALA A 97 0.09 -10.59 3.94
N ASN A 98 -1.10 -10.96 3.47
CA ASN A 98 -2.25 -11.33 4.29
C ASN A 98 -2.78 -12.67 3.82
N ASN A 99 -3.09 -13.54 4.79
CA ASN A 99 -3.86 -14.75 4.53
C ASN A 99 -5.32 -14.40 4.84
N GLY A 100 -6.21 -14.75 3.93
CA GLY A 100 -7.54 -14.19 3.91
C GLY A 100 -8.61 -15.13 3.39
N THR A 101 -9.80 -14.56 3.23
CA THR A 101 -10.97 -15.28 2.70
C THR A 101 -11.70 -14.39 1.70
N ALA A 102 -12.11 -14.97 0.58
CA ALA A 102 -13.10 -14.41 -0.33
C ALA A 102 -14.50 -14.98 0.00
N HIS A 103 -15.44 -14.11 0.33
CA HIS A 103 -16.75 -14.47 0.88
C HIS A 103 -17.81 -14.71 -0.21
N PHE A 104 -17.63 -15.76 -1.01
CA PHE A 104 -18.59 -16.12 -2.08
C PHE A 104 -19.97 -16.53 -1.57
N GLU A 105 -20.08 -16.99 -0.33
CA GLU A 105 -21.34 -17.24 0.37
C GLU A 105 -22.22 -15.98 0.44
N GLU A 106 -21.61 -14.80 0.53
CA GLU A 106 -22.28 -13.50 0.55
C GLU A 106 -22.58 -13.00 -0.88
N ALA A 107 -21.67 -13.27 -1.82
CA ALA A 107 -21.77 -12.80 -3.21
C ALA A 107 -22.76 -13.60 -4.08
N MET A 108 -23.03 -14.86 -3.72
CA MET A 108 -23.82 -15.82 -4.53
C MET A 108 -25.18 -16.16 -3.92
N GLY A 109 -25.68 -15.34 -2.98
CA GLY A 109 -26.96 -15.56 -2.30
C GLY A 109 -27.00 -16.89 -1.53
N GLY A 110 -25.91 -17.22 -0.82
CA GLY A 110 -25.77 -18.44 -0.03
C GLY A 110 -25.46 -19.71 -0.82
N ARG A 111 -25.26 -19.62 -2.15
CA ARG A 111 -24.91 -20.78 -3.00
C ARG A 111 -23.42 -21.01 -3.16
N GLY A 112 -22.60 -20.05 -2.71
CA GLY A 112 -21.15 -20.15 -2.67
C GLY A 112 -20.66 -20.63 -1.30
N SER A 113 -19.37 -20.94 -1.23
CA SER A 113 -18.65 -21.20 0.02
C SER A 113 -17.46 -20.24 0.13
N PRO A 114 -17.04 -19.88 1.34
CA PRO A 114 -15.84 -19.08 1.53
C PRO A 114 -14.64 -19.77 0.88
N GLN A 115 -13.75 -19.00 0.25
CA GLN A 115 -12.54 -19.50 -0.39
C GLN A 115 -11.31 -18.87 0.26
N ALA A 116 -10.32 -19.69 0.62
CA ALA A 116 -9.06 -19.17 1.13
C ALA A 116 -8.36 -18.34 0.05
N ASP A 117 -7.83 -17.19 0.45
CA ASP A 117 -7.15 -16.27 -0.45
C ASP A 117 -5.85 -15.71 0.17
N ASP A 118 -4.97 -15.23 -0.70
CA ASP A 118 -3.59 -14.89 -0.36
C ASP A 118 -3.21 -13.53 -0.98
N TRP A 119 -3.32 -12.46 -0.21
CA TRP A 119 -3.11 -11.09 -0.68
C TRP A 119 -1.68 -10.64 -0.48
N LYS A 120 -1.00 -10.26 -1.56
CA LYS A 120 0.38 -9.76 -1.52
C LYS A 120 0.48 -8.48 -2.32
N ALA A 121 0.95 -7.41 -1.68
CA ALA A 121 1.21 -6.15 -2.35
C ALA A 121 2.63 -5.66 -2.03
N LYS A 122 3.29 -5.09 -3.04
CA LYS A 122 4.58 -4.43 -2.92
C LYS A 122 4.52 -3.10 -3.65
N ARG A 123 4.98 -2.04 -2.99
CA ARG A 123 5.06 -0.70 -3.56
C ARG A 123 6.43 -0.11 -3.26
N TYR A 124 7.05 0.43 -4.29
CA TYR A 124 8.26 1.25 -4.16
C TYR A 124 8.00 2.60 -4.80
N GLY A 125 8.68 3.63 -4.30
CA GLY A 125 8.54 4.98 -4.81
C GLY A 125 9.75 5.83 -4.48
N VAL A 126 10.03 6.78 -5.36
CA VAL A 126 10.97 7.87 -5.11
C VAL A 126 10.19 9.16 -4.97
N PHE A 127 10.67 10.07 -4.13
CA PHE A 127 9.99 11.33 -3.87
C PHE A 127 10.97 12.46 -3.58
N VAL A 128 10.48 13.68 -3.73
CA VAL A 128 11.15 14.89 -3.25
C VAL A 128 10.30 15.51 -2.14
N GLN A 129 10.95 16.08 -1.14
CA GLN A 129 10.27 16.74 -0.03
C GLN A 129 10.94 18.07 0.31
N ALA A 130 10.18 18.94 0.97
CA ALA A 130 10.67 20.17 1.54
C ALA A 130 10.10 20.34 2.95
N SER A 131 10.90 20.85 3.88
CA SER A 131 10.49 21.07 5.27
C SER A 131 10.96 22.42 5.79
N ILE A 132 10.11 23.04 6.61
CA ILE A 132 10.38 24.32 7.28
C ILE A 132 10.29 24.10 8.78
N LYS A 133 11.31 24.56 9.52
CA LYS A 133 11.30 24.59 10.98
C LYS A 133 10.71 25.92 11.47
N PHE A 134 9.68 25.85 12.30
CA PHE A 134 9.10 27.00 13.00
C PHE A 134 9.62 27.06 14.44
N ASN A 135 9.74 28.28 14.97
CA ASN A 135 10.07 28.56 16.36
C ASN A 135 8.83 29.06 17.10
#